data_AF-A0A918UP08-F1
#
_entry.id   AF-A0A918UP08-F1
#
_cell.length_a   1.000
_cell.length_b   1.000
_cell.length_c   1.000
_cell.angle_alpha   90.00
_cell.angle_beta   90.00
_cell.angle_gamma   90.00
#
_symmetry.space_group_name_H-M   'P 1'
#
loop_
_entity.id
_entity.type
_entity.pdbx_description
1 polymer ?
#
loop_
_entity_poly.entity_id
_entity_poly.type
_entity_poly.pdbx_seq_one_letter_code
_entity_poly.pdbx_strand_id
1 'polypeptide(L)'
;MMCEARRTMNASATMTADDGLPGGAGADGWPPPSPHSMPTTEQEREVTRPAGQRPPLSGPEPIGPPHPDIEEHLPSQPSEPAAQPSPDAVLIRRTLSAIEPIADKVASYFYALLFVRHPELRSLFPPAMDAQRDRLLKALLTAAEHIDNTAVLVDYLQRLGRGHRKYGTLPEHYPAVGESLIGTLDKFAASVWNDDTEAAWVRAYTTISQVMIDAAAADEVHSPPWWMAEIVEHELRTPEVAVLTLRTDQPYPFLAGQYAMLETPWWPRVWRHYSFASAPRADGLLSFHVKAIPAGWVSNALVNHARPGDVIRLGPPTGFMTVDHTTDSGLLCLGGGTGIAPIKALLEDVAEHGVRRPVEVFYGARTNVDLYDIDTLLRMQQRHSWLDVRPVVDRDGRLQLPGVIREYGPWNEYEAYLSGPPGMIRSGVNALRAVGVPSEHIRHDSVEELVAAGY
;
A
#
# COMPACT_ATOMS: atom_id res chain seq x y z
N MET A 1 45.91 49.42 -8.28
CA MET A 1 45.47 49.77 -6.91
C MET A 1 45.37 48.44 -6.17
N MET A 2 46.24 48.13 -5.19
CA MET A 2 46.32 48.69 -3.82
C MET A 2 45.07 48.35 -3.00
N CYS A 3 45.13 47.74 -1.80
CA CYS A 3 46.24 47.18 -0.98
C CYS A 3 45.69 45.99 -0.14
N GLU A 4 46.46 44.95 0.21
CA GLU A 4 47.12 44.69 1.53
C GLU A 4 46.24 44.82 2.78
N ALA A 5 46.34 43.99 3.85
CA ALA A 5 47.39 43.05 4.34
C ALA A 5 46.77 41.66 4.67
N ARG A 6 47.44 40.48 4.74
CA ARG A 6 48.75 39.99 5.24
C ARG A 6 48.84 39.64 6.75
N ARG A 7 48.91 38.30 7.03
CA ARG A 7 49.82 37.58 7.98
C ARG A 7 49.54 37.68 9.51
N THR A 8 49.99 36.78 10.42
CA THR A 8 50.85 35.55 10.31
C THR A 8 50.62 34.50 11.43
N MET A 9 50.90 33.23 11.06
CA MET A 9 51.41 32.05 11.80
C MET A 9 51.88 32.14 13.28
N ASN A 10 51.53 31.12 14.09
CA ASN A 10 52.42 30.06 14.66
C ASN A 10 51.58 29.09 15.55
N ALA A 11 51.81 27.78 15.77
CA ALA A 11 52.82 26.75 15.44
C ALA A 11 53.63 26.19 16.66
N SER A 12 53.60 24.85 16.81
CA SER A 12 54.48 23.98 17.66
C SER A 12 54.37 24.03 19.20
N ALA A 13 54.75 22.99 19.98
CA ALA A 13 54.89 21.52 19.75
C ALA A 13 55.23 20.74 21.07
N THR A 14 54.86 19.44 21.14
CA THR A 14 55.39 18.32 22.02
C THR A 14 55.40 18.55 23.57
N MET A 15 55.62 17.60 24.51
CA MET A 15 55.94 16.14 24.65
C MET A 15 55.35 15.68 26.05
N THR A 16 55.37 14.46 26.63
CA THR A 16 56.01 13.11 26.50
C THR A 16 54.91 11.99 26.38
N ALA A 17 55.06 10.65 26.50
CA ALA A 17 55.94 9.67 27.22
C ALA A 17 55.66 9.58 28.75
N ASP A 18 55.57 8.43 29.46
CA ASP A 18 55.81 6.97 29.22
C ASP A 18 54.93 6.16 30.23
N ASP A 19 54.73 4.83 30.27
CA ASP A 19 54.82 3.62 29.40
C ASP A 19 54.15 2.41 30.15
N GLY A 20 53.98 1.20 29.57
CA GLY A 20 53.87 -0.06 30.35
C GLY A 20 52.90 -1.18 29.90
N LEU A 21 53.44 -2.21 29.22
CA LEU A 21 52.96 -3.60 29.13
C LEU A 21 54.18 -4.53 29.40
N PRO A 22 54.07 -5.81 29.87
CA PRO A 22 53.08 -6.81 29.42
C PRO A 22 52.63 -7.89 30.45
N GLY A 23 51.87 -8.88 29.97
CA GLY A 23 51.53 -10.13 30.68
C GLY A 23 50.02 -10.38 30.73
N GLY A 24 49.51 -11.62 30.72
CA GLY A 24 50.14 -12.93 30.59
C GLY A 24 49.06 -14.01 30.65
N ALA A 25 49.20 -15.13 29.93
CA ALA A 25 48.11 -16.11 29.78
C ALA A 25 47.83 -16.93 31.05
N GLY A 26 46.55 -17.23 31.29
CA GLY A 26 46.06 -18.19 32.29
C GLY A 26 44.61 -18.54 31.99
N ALA A 27 44.28 -19.83 31.94
CA ALA A 27 42.95 -20.32 31.59
C ALA A 27 42.48 -21.36 32.62
N ASP A 28 41.28 -21.14 33.15
CA ASP A 28 40.42 -22.07 33.88
C ASP A 28 39.00 -21.45 33.91
N GLY A 29 37.89 -22.18 33.93
CA GLY A 29 37.77 -23.65 33.92
C GLY A 29 36.60 -24.16 34.77
N TRP A 30 35.34 -23.73 34.54
CA TRP A 30 34.18 -24.23 35.30
C TRP A 30 32.92 -24.43 34.41
N PRO A 31 32.07 -25.46 34.65
CA PRO A 31 31.07 -25.93 33.68
C PRO A 31 29.63 -25.41 33.93
N PRO A 32 28.70 -25.58 32.95
CA PRO A 32 27.29 -25.22 33.10
C PRO A 32 26.48 -26.23 33.94
N PRO A 33 25.47 -25.77 34.71
CA PRO A 33 24.56 -26.65 35.43
C PRO A 33 23.31 -27.02 34.62
N SER A 34 23.14 -28.30 34.28
CA SER A 34 21.82 -28.94 34.16
C SER A 34 21.38 -29.41 35.55
N PRO A 35 20.07 -29.41 35.89
CA PRO A 35 19.46 -30.72 36.14
C PRO A 35 17.92 -30.84 35.93
N HIS A 36 17.48 -32.11 35.99
CA HIS A 36 16.14 -32.63 36.29
C HIS A 36 15.13 -32.91 35.16
N SER A 37 15.20 -34.15 34.66
CA SER A 37 14.02 -34.94 34.26
C SER A 37 13.15 -35.29 35.48
N MET A 38 11.83 -35.42 35.28
CA MET A 38 10.89 -36.04 36.23
C MET A 38 10.12 -37.19 35.54
N PRO A 39 9.58 -38.17 36.29
CA PRO A 39 9.27 -39.49 35.77
C PRO A 39 7.85 -39.66 35.20
N THR A 40 7.66 -40.81 34.55
CA THR A 40 6.44 -41.30 33.90
C THR A 40 5.36 -41.79 34.87
N THR A 41 4.16 -41.96 34.29
CA THR A 41 3.05 -42.88 34.69
C THR A 41 1.91 -42.26 35.49
N GLU A 42 0.76 -42.14 34.84
CA GLU A 42 -0.51 -42.62 35.42
C GLU A 42 -1.36 -43.23 34.30
N GLN A 43 -2.30 -44.12 34.65
CA GLN A 43 -3.11 -44.92 33.74
C GLN A 43 -4.61 -44.57 33.87
N GLU A 44 -5.45 -45.33 33.16
CA GLU A 44 -6.91 -45.39 33.31
C GLU A 44 -7.70 -44.26 32.62
N ARG A 45 -8.87 -44.51 32.00
CA ARG A 45 -9.65 -45.76 31.88
C ARG A 45 -10.40 -45.79 30.54
N GLU A 46 -10.35 -46.91 29.83
CA GLU A 46 -11.17 -47.15 28.63
C GLU A 46 -12.55 -47.70 29.04
N VAL A 47 -13.63 -47.14 28.49
CA VAL A 47 -15.00 -47.62 28.71
C VAL A 47 -15.69 -47.78 27.36
N THR A 48 -15.98 -49.03 26.99
CA THR A 48 -16.61 -49.39 25.71
C THR A 48 -18.05 -49.86 25.88
N ARG A 49 -18.93 -49.40 24.97
CA ARG A 49 -20.20 -50.00 24.45
C ARG A 49 -21.25 -48.92 24.13
N PRO A 50 -22.21 -49.17 23.22
CA PRO A 50 -22.14 -50.01 22.02
C PRO A 50 -22.54 -49.24 20.74
N ALA A 51 -22.35 -49.84 19.56
CA ALA A 51 -22.65 -49.19 18.28
C ALA A 51 -24.16 -49.09 17.98
N GLY A 52 -24.61 -47.91 17.55
CA GLY A 52 -25.91 -47.69 16.90
C GLY A 52 -25.69 -47.35 15.41
N GLN A 53 -26.46 -47.98 14.52
CA GLN A 53 -26.27 -47.84 13.08
C GLN A 53 -26.74 -46.47 12.55
N ARG A 54 -25.97 -45.89 11.62
CA ARG A 54 -26.41 -44.82 10.71
C ARG A 54 -26.01 -45.21 9.27
N PRO A 55 -26.77 -44.82 8.24
CA PRO A 55 -26.46 -45.12 6.84
C PRO A 55 -25.18 -44.41 6.38
N PRO A 56 -24.49 -44.91 5.34
CA PRO A 56 -23.27 -44.30 4.84
C PRO A 56 -23.55 -42.92 4.22
N LEU A 57 -22.74 -41.94 4.61
CA LEU A 57 -22.61 -40.68 3.88
C LEU A 57 -21.64 -40.88 2.72
N SER A 58 -21.96 -40.31 1.56
CA SER A 58 -21.08 -40.31 0.39
C SER A 58 -19.73 -39.68 0.73
N GLY A 59 -18.64 -40.26 0.21
CA GLY A 59 -17.30 -39.67 0.34
C GLY A 59 -17.18 -38.34 -0.41
N PRO A 60 -16.23 -37.46 -0.02
CA PRO A 60 -15.98 -36.22 -0.74
C PRO A 60 -15.41 -36.51 -2.14
N GLU A 61 -15.96 -35.85 -3.16
CA GLU A 61 -15.41 -35.90 -4.52
C GLU A 61 -14.08 -35.10 -4.61
N PRO A 62 -13.20 -35.40 -5.59
CA PRO A 62 -11.94 -34.70 -5.75
C PRO A 62 -12.15 -33.22 -6.09
N ILE A 63 -11.44 -32.33 -5.39
CA ILE A 63 -11.44 -30.90 -5.68
C ILE A 63 -10.76 -30.66 -7.04
N GLY A 64 -11.52 -30.13 -8.01
CA GLY A 64 -10.99 -29.71 -9.30
C GLY A 64 -10.09 -28.47 -9.21
N PRO A 65 -9.30 -28.16 -10.25
CA PRO A 65 -8.46 -26.97 -10.28
C PRO A 65 -9.29 -25.68 -10.19
N PRO A 66 -8.77 -24.61 -9.57
CA PRO A 66 -9.52 -23.37 -9.38
C PRO A 66 -9.76 -22.63 -10.70
N HIS A 67 -11.01 -22.25 -10.94
CA HIS A 67 -11.40 -21.30 -11.99
C HIS A 67 -11.11 -19.85 -11.54
N PRO A 68 -10.58 -18.97 -12.41
CA PRO A 68 -10.23 -17.60 -12.05
C PRO A 68 -11.33 -16.58 -12.42
N ASP A 69 -12.49 -16.64 -11.75
CA ASP A 69 -13.62 -15.72 -11.99
C ASP A 69 -13.80 -14.71 -10.82
N ILE A 70 -13.20 -13.52 -10.93
CA ILE A 70 -13.56 -12.32 -10.15
C ILE A 70 -13.45 -11.09 -11.06
N GLU A 71 -14.56 -10.70 -11.68
CA GLU A 71 -14.68 -9.44 -12.42
C GLU A 71 -14.95 -8.25 -11.48
N GLU A 72 -14.39 -7.08 -11.78
CA GLU A 72 -14.66 -5.83 -11.06
C GLU A 72 -16.07 -5.30 -11.41
N HIS A 73 -17.11 -5.79 -10.70
CA HIS A 73 -18.46 -5.24 -10.79
C HIS A 73 -18.56 -3.86 -10.13
N LEU A 74 -18.18 -2.83 -10.90
CA LEU A 74 -18.63 -1.45 -10.69
C LEU A 74 -20.17 -1.41 -10.64
N PRO A 75 -20.77 -0.45 -9.90
CA PRO A 75 -22.22 -0.40 -9.71
C PRO A 75 -22.95 -0.25 -11.05
N SER A 76 -23.74 -1.28 -11.38
CA SER A 76 -24.40 -1.44 -12.68
C SER A 76 -25.49 -0.40 -12.90
N GLN A 77 -25.12 0.74 -13.49
CA GLN A 77 -26.12 1.62 -14.11
C GLN A 77 -26.77 0.90 -15.31
N PRO A 78 -28.03 1.23 -15.67
CA PRO A 78 -28.66 0.69 -16.86
C PRO A 78 -27.81 1.02 -18.09
N SER A 79 -27.27 -0.01 -18.74
CA SER A 79 -26.46 0.19 -19.94
C SER A 79 -27.32 0.73 -21.07
N GLU A 80 -26.96 1.93 -21.55
CA GLU A 80 -27.43 2.40 -22.85
C GLU A 80 -27.08 1.35 -23.92
N PRO A 81 -27.93 1.15 -24.95
CA PRO A 81 -27.70 0.12 -25.96
C PRO A 81 -26.35 0.39 -26.64
N ALA A 82 -25.41 -0.54 -26.45
CA ALA A 82 -24.00 -0.36 -26.79
C ALA A 82 -23.84 0.18 -28.22
N ALA A 83 -23.29 1.40 -28.34
CA ALA A 83 -23.01 2.02 -29.62
C ALA A 83 -22.10 1.11 -30.45
N GLN A 84 -22.28 1.10 -31.77
CA GLN A 84 -21.36 0.34 -32.62
C GLN A 84 -19.93 0.86 -32.45
N PRO A 85 -18.93 -0.02 -32.30
CA PRO A 85 -17.57 0.39 -32.02
C PRO A 85 -17.03 1.28 -33.15
N SER A 86 -16.33 2.34 -32.78
CA SER A 86 -15.72 3.25 -33.74
C SER A 86 -14.71 2.53 -34.65
N PRO A 87 -14.47 3.00 -35.89
CA PRO A 87 -13.49 2.38 -36.79
C PRO A 87 -12.11 2.23 -36.14
N ASP A 88 -11.67 3.25 -35.39
CA ASP A 88 -10.43 3.24 -34.64
C ASP A 88 -10.43 2.16 -33.55
N ALA A 89 -11.52 2.02 -32.78
CA ALA A 89 -11.67 0.98 -31.77
C ALA A 89 -11.59 -0.44 -32.34
N VAL A 90 -12.13 -0.67 -33.55
CA VAL A 90 -12.04 -1.97 -34.23
C VAL A 90 -10.58 -2.29 -34.60
N LEU A 91 -9.83 -1.32 -35.12
CA LEU A 91 -8.42 -1.49 -35.49
C LEU A 91 -7.52 -1.67 -34.25
N ILE A 92 -7.75 -0.90 -33.20
CA ILE A 92 -7.01 -0.93 -31.94
C ILE A 92 -7.25 -2.26 -31.19
N ARG A 93 -8.50 -2.68 -31.02
CA ARG A 93 -8.82 -3.99 -30.40
C ARG A 93 -8.24 -5.16 -31.21
N ARG A 94 -8.35 -5.12 -32.55
CA ARG A 94 -7.72 -6.12 -33.43
C ARG A 94 -6.19 -6.17 -33.29
N THR A 95 -5.54 -5.02 -33.09
CA THR A 95 -4.09 -4.95 -32.82
C THR A 95 -3.75 -5.64 -31.50
N LEU A 96 -4.51 -5.36 -30.43
CA LEU A 96 -4.25 -5.91 -29.10
C LEU A 96 -4.45 -7.42 -29.05
N SER A 97 -5.55 -7.96 -29.60
CA SER A 97 -5.75 -9.42 -29.68
C SER A 97 -4.69 -10.14 -30.54
N ALA A 98 -4.00 -9.44 -31.44
CA ALA A 98 -2.87 -10.00 -32.19
C ALA A 98 -1.56 -10.07 -31.38
N ILE A 99 -1.39 -9.20 -30.37
CA ILE A 99 -0.17 -9.16 -29.53
C ILE A 99 -0.35 -9.79 -28.14
N GLU A 100 -1.58 -9.98 -27.67
CA GLU A 100 -1.92 -10.57 -26.37
C GLU A 100 -1.15 -11.88 -26.07
N PRO A 101 -1.05 -12.87 -26.99
CA PRO A 101 -0.31 -14.12 -26.73
C PRO A 101 1.22 -13.96 -26.59
N ILE A 102 1.75 -12.76 -26.81
CA ILE A 102 3.20 -12.44 -26.76
C ILE A 102 3.49 -11.17 -25.95
N ALA A 103 2.53 -10.71 -25.13
CA ALA A 103 2.53 -9.36 -24.56
C ALA A 103 3.80 -9.00 -23.75
N ASP A 104 4.33 -9.93 -22.94
CA ASP A 104 5.58 -9.74 -22.20
C ASP A 104 6.76 -9.33 -23.09
N LYS A 105 6.84 -9.91 -24.29
CA LYS A 105 7.87 -9.65 -25.30
C LYS A 105 7.67 -8.28 -25.94
N VAL A 106 6.42 -7.87 -26.15
CA VAL A 106 6.04 -6.56 -26.69
C VAL A 106 6.37 -5.47 -25.67
N ALA A 107 5.94 -5.60 -24.42
CA ALA A 107 6.27 -4.66 -23.33
C ALA A 107 7.80 -4.60 -23.07
N SER A 108 8.51 -5.73 -23.14
CA SER A 108 9.97 -5.76 -23.02
C SER A 108 10.66 -5.04 -24.19
N TYR A 109 10.17 -5.20 -25.42
CA TYR A 109 10.73 -4.51 -26.58
C TYR A 109 10.41 -3.01 -26.57
N PHE A 110 9.21 -2.61 -26.15
CA PHE A 110 8.82 -1.21 -25.96
C PHE A 110 9.81 -0.47 -25.06
N TYR A 111 10.07 -0.98 -23.85
CA TYR A 111 11.02 -0.33 -22.93
C TYR A 111 12.46 -0.37 -23.45
N ALA A 112 12.86 -1.41 -24.18
CA ALA A 112 14.16 -1.47 -24.82
C ALA A 112 14.30 -0.41 -25.93
N LEU A 113 13.27 -0.23 -26.77
CA LEU A 113 13.24 0.78 -27.83
C LEU A 113 13.24 2.20 -27.23
N LEU A 114 12.41 2.43 -26.20
CA LEU A 114 12.32 3.70 -25.49
C LEU A 114 13.68 4.09 -24.91
N PHE A 115 14.33 3.24 -24.13
CA PHE A 115 15.62 3.59 -23.50
C PHE A 115 16.83 3.58 -24.46
N VAL A 116 16.70 3.01 -25.66
CA VAL A 116 17.72 3.10 -26.73
C VAL A 116 17.59 4.40 -27.52
N ARG A 117 16.36 4.90 -27.75
CA ARG A 117 16.11 6.19 -28.43
C ARG A 117 16.20 7.39 -27.47
N HIS A 118 15.73 7.20 -26.24
CA HIS A 118 15.51 8.22 -25.21
C HIS A 118 16.11 7.78 -23.85
N PRO A 119 17.45 7.63 -23.76
CA PRO A 119 18.12 7.17 -22.54
C PRO A 119 17.87 8.09 -21.33
N GLU A 120 17.61 9.39 -21.56
CA GLU A 120 17.26 10.38 -20.54
C GLU A 120 15.99 10.01 -19.76
N LEU A 121 15.01 9.37 -20.40
CA LEU A 121 13.76 8.98 -19.74
C LEU A 121 13.94 7.84 -18.75
N ARG A 122 15.10 7.15 -18.75
CA ARG A 122 15.35 6.01 -17.85
C ARG A 122 15.25 6.39 -16.36
N SER A 123 15.52 7.64 -15.98
CA SER A 123 15.42 8.11 -14.59
C SER A 123 13.98 8.29 -14.06
N LEU A 124 12.97 8.22 -14.93
CA LEU A 124 11.57 8.28 -14.54
C LEU A 124 11.04 6.93 -14.02
N PHE A 125 11.72 5.83 -14.38
CA PHE A 125 11.26 4.46 -14.12
C PHE A 125 12.07 3.77 -12.99
N PRO A 126 11.47 2.83 -12.23
CA PRO A 126 12.16 2.08 -11.18
C PRO A 126 13.38 1.28 -11.68
N PRO A 127 14.34 0.91 -10.81
CA PRO A 127 15.49 0.09 -11.19
C PRO A 127 15.10 -1.27 -11.79
N ALA A 128 14.13 -1.95 -11.18
CA ALA A 128 13.54 -3.19 -11.69
C ALA A 128 12.25 -2.88 -12.47
N MET A 129 12.07 -3.55 -13.61
CA MET A 129 11.06 -3.17 -14.61
C MET A 129 9.92 -4.17 -14.77
N ASP A 130 9.96 -5.34 -14.12
CA ASP A 130 9.07 -6.45 -14.47
C ASP A 130 7.60 -6.12 -14.18
N ALA A 131 7.26 -5.78 -12.92
CA ALA A 131 5.94 -5.27 -12.57
C ALA A 131 5.53 -3.97 -13.30
N GLN A 132 6.48 -3.26 -13.91
CA GLN A 132 6.25 -2.04 -14.70
C GLN A 132 5.95 -2.34 -16.18
N ARG A 133 6.21 -3.57 -16.66
CA ARG A 133 5.70 -4.11 -17.93
C ARG A 133 4.24 -4.51 -17.80
N ASP A 134 3.93 -5.28 -16.75
CA ASP A 134 2.57 -5.78 -16.45
C ASP A 134 1.57 -4.61 -16.33
N ARG A 135 1.98 -3.54 -15.63
CA ARG A 135 1.20 -2.29 -15.49
C ARG A 135 0.92 -1.60 -16.82
N LEU A 136 1.93 -1.48 -17.69
CA LEU A 136 1.77 -0.87 -19.01
C LEU A 136 0.79 -1.67 -19.86
N LEU A 137 0.92 -3.00 -19.85
CA LEU A 137 0.01 -3.90 -20.55
C LEU A 137 -1.44 -3.75 -20.06
N LYS A 138 -1.67 -3.84 -18.73
CA LYS A 138 -3.02 -3.65 -18.16
C LYS A 138 -3.59 -2.28 -18.55
N ALA A 139 -2.79 -1.21 -18.50
CA ALA A 139 -3.27 0.12 -18.86
C ALA A 139 -3.66 0.25 -20.34
N LEU A 140 -2.90 -0.37 -21.27
CA LEU A 140 -3.23 -0.38 -22.70
C LEU A 140 -4.49 -1.22 -22.99
N LEU A 141 -4.67 -2.35 -22.31
CA LEU A 141 -5.88 -3.18 -22.41
C LEU A 141 -7.11 -2.41 -21.91
N THR A 142 -7.06 -1.88 -20.68
CA THR A 142 -8.17 -1.10 -20.10
C THR A 142 -8.54 0.13 -20.93
N ALA A 143 -7.56 0.81 -21.53
CA ALA A 143 -7.81 1.94 -22.41
C ALA A 143 -8.54 1.55 -23.72
N ALA A 144 -8.28 0.35 -24.26
CA ALA A 144 -8.88 -0.15 -25.49
C ALA A 144 -10.20 -0.92 -25.29
N GLU A 145 -10.43 -1.48 -24.11
CA GLU A 145 -11.76 -1.90 -23.67
C GLU A 145 -12.70 -0.68 -23.68
N HIS A 146 -12.28 0.40 -23.00
CA HIS A 146 -13.10 1.59 -22.75
C HIS A 146 -13.01 2.68 -23.84
N ILE A 147 -12.36 2.43 -24.97
CA ILE A 147 -12.11 3.45 -26.02
C ILE A 147 -13.37 4.13 -26.58
N ASP A 148 -14.49 3.39 -26.68
CA ASP A 148 -15.79 3.95 -27.06
C ASP A 148 -16.59 4.50 -25.84
N ASN A 149 -16.22 4.12 -24.61
CA ASN A 149 -16.82 4.60 -23.35
C ASN A 149 -16.04 5.83 -22.83
N THR A 150 -16.21 6.95 -23.52
CA THR A 150 -15.44 8.18 -23.31
C THR A 150 -15.45 8.67 -21.86
N ALA A 151 -16.58 8.59 -21.14
CA ALA A 151 -16.68 9.13 -19.78
C ALA A 151 -15.83 8.35 -18.76
N VAL A 152 -15.91 7.02 -18.77
CA VAL A 152 -15.12 6.16 -17.87
C VAL A 152 -13.64 6.23 -18.22
N LEU A 153 -13.31 6.22 -19.51
CA LEU A 153 -11.93 6.33 -19.98
C LEU A 153 -11.29 7.69 -19.62
N VAL A 154 -12.03 8.79 -19.77
CA VAL A 154 -11.49 10.12 -19.42
C VAL A 154 -11.19 10.22 -17.93
N ASP A 155 -12.08 9.78 -17.03
CA ASP A 155 -11.77 9.80 -15.59
C ASP A 155 -10.57 8.90 -15.23
N TYR A 156 -10.49 7.69 -15.81
CA TYR A 156 -9.32 6.81 -15.67
C TYR A 156 -8.02 7.51 -16.09
N LEU A 157 -8.02 8.14 -17.27
CA LEU A 157 -6.84 8.84 -17.81
C LEU A 157 -6.50 10.10 -17.02
N GLN A 158 -7.49 10.82 -16.51
CA GLN A 158 -7.26 11.97 -15.63
C GLN A 158 -6.63 11.54 -14.29
N ARG A 159 -7.09 10.41 -13.70
CA ARG A 159 -6.46 9.81 -12.51
C ARG A 159 -5.02 9.37 -12.80
N LEU A 160 -4.79 8.72 -13.95
CA LEU A 160 -3.46 8.29 -14.40
C LEU A 160 -2.51 9.48 -14.62
N GLY A 161 -2.98 10.57 -15.25
CA GLY A 161 -2.23 11.80 -15.48
C GLY A 161 -1.78 12.49 -14.19
N ARG A 162 -2.68 12.62 -13.21
CA ARG A 162 -2.34 13.13 -11.87
C ARG A 162 -1.33 12.20 -11.17
N GLY A 163 -1.56 10.90 -11.18
CA GLY A 163 -0.63 9.90 -10.63
C GLY A 163 0.77 9.94 -11.27
N HIS A 164 0.86 10.26 -12.56
CA HIS A 164 2.12 10.38 -13.31
C HIS A 164 3.02 11.55 -12.85
N ARG A 165 2.44 12.61 -12.24
CA ARG A 165 3.19 13.79 -11.77
C ARG A 165 4.31 13.40 -10.80
N LYS A 166 4.05 12.46 -9.88
CA LYS A 166 5.01 12.06 -8.83
C LYS A 166 6.30 11.40 -9.36
N TYR A 167 6.31 10.89 -10.59
CA TYR A 167 7.53 10.35 -11.23
C TYR A 167 8.39 11.44 -11.90
N GLY A 168 7.89 12.68 -11.98
CA GLY A 168 8.49 13.76 -12.78
C GLY A 168 8.14 13.66 -14.27
N THR A 169 6.92 13.19 -14.59
CA THR A 169 6.43 13.14 -15.97
C THR A 169 6.05 14.55 -16.44
N LEU A 170 6.56 14.96 -17.60
CA LEU A 170 6.32 16.27 -18.22
C LEU A 170 5.77 16.08 -19.65
N PRO A 171 5.10 17.08 -20.26
CA PRO A 171 4.52 16.97 -21.60
C PRO A 171 5.51 16.50 -22.69
N GLU A 172 6.75 16.97 -22.63
CA GLU A 172 7.83 16.62 -23.55
C GLU A 172 8.24 15.13 -23.51
N HIS A 173 7.86 14.38 -22.48
CA HIS A 173 8.16 12.94 -22.39
C HIS A 173 7.18 12.07 -23.19
N TYR A 174 5.98 12.57 -23.51
CA TYR A 174 4.94 11.78 -24.19
C TYR A 174 5.26 11.44 -25.65
N PRO A 175 5.79 12.34 -26.51
CA PRO A 175 6.12 11.99 -27.91
C PRO A 175 7.06 10.79 -28.04
N ALA A 176 8.09 10.71 -27.18
CA ALA A 176 9.04 9.60 -27.12
C ALA A 176 8.38 8.26 -26.76
N VAL A 177 7.41 8.29 -25.84
CA VAL A 177 6.60 7.12 -25.45
C VAL A 177 5.67 6.71 -26.60
N GLY A 178 5.02 7.66 -27.27
CA GLY A 178 4.15 7.41 -28.42
C GLY A 178 4.90 6.76 -29.59
N GLU A 179 6.04 7.34 -30.01
CA GLU A 179 6.87 6.80 -31.08
C GLU A 179 7.38 5.38 -30.76
N SER A 180 7.82 5.16 -29.52
CA SER A 180 8.31 3.86 -29.06
C SER A 180 7.21 2.81 -28.95
N LEU A 181 5.96 3.21 -28.61
CA LEU A 181 4.80 2.32 -28.58
C LEU A 181 4.38 1.94 -30.00
N ILE A 182 4.17 2.92 -30.88
CA ILE A 182 3.68 2.70 -32.24
C ILE A 182 4.69 1.88 -33.05
N GLY A 183 5.98 2.22 -33.00
CA GLY A 183 7.05 1.43 -33.64
C GLY A 183 7.31 0.06 -32.99
N THR A 184 6.72 -0.23 -31.83
CA THR A 184 6.66 -1.58 -31.25
C THR A 184 5.44 -2.33 -31.74
N LEU A 185 4.29 -1.67 -31.88
CA LEU A 185 3.06 -2.28 -32.37
C LEU A 185 3.18 -2.70 -33.84
N ASP A 186 3.68 -1.85 -34.74
CA ASP A 186 4.05 -2.19 -36.13
C ASP A 186 4.82 -3.53 -36.18
N LYS A 187 5.93 -3.59 -35.45
CA LYS A 187 6.84 -4.73 -35.42
C LYS A 187 6.19 -6.05 -35.03
N PHE A 188 5.23 -6.04 -34.11
CA PHE A 188 4.65 -7.26 -33.53
C PHE A 188 3.24 -7.59 -34.05
N ALA A 189 2.51 -6.59 -34.54
CA ALA A 189 1.18 -6.73 -35.12
C ALA A 189 1.18 -6.70 -36.66
N ALA A 190 2.34 -6.88 -37.31
CA ALA A 190 2.52 -6.80 -38.77
C ALA A 190 1.59 -7.67 -39.65
N SER A 191 0.84 -8.62 -39.08
CA SER A 191 -0.22 -9.38 -39.76
C SER A 191 -1.59 -8.66 -39.83
N VAL A 192 -1.75 -7.59 -39.04
CA VAL A 192 -2.94 -6.74 -38.97
C VAL A 192 -2.64 -5.25 -39.12
N TRP A 193 -1.35 -4.84 -39.08
CA TRP A 193 -0.90 -3.46 -39.24
C TRP A 193 -1.01 -2.96 -40.68
N ASN A 194 -1.41 -1.70 -40.82
CA ASN A 194 -1.47 -0.92 -42.06
C ASN A 194 -1.62 0.57 -41.73
N ASP A 195 -1.55 1.43 -42.75
CA ASP A 195 -1.66 2.90 -42.64
C ASP A 195 -2.89 3.35 -41.81
N ASP A 196 -4.05 2.71 -42.00
CA ASP A 196 -5.27 3.02 -41.24
C ASP A 196 -5.13 2.67 -39.74
N THR A 197 -4.52 1.52 -39.44
CA THR A 197 -4.27 1.04 -38.06
C THR A 197 -3.26 1.94 -37.37
N GLU A 198 -2.18 2.31 -38.05
CA GLU A 198 -1.18 3.26 -37.53
C GLU A 198 -1.83 4.61 -37.24
N ALA A 199 -2.60 5.15 -38.19
CA ALA A 199 -3.28 6.43 -38.02
C ALA A 199 -4.31 6.39 -36.87
N ALA A 200 -4.99 5.26 -36.64
CA ALA A 200 -5.88 5.06 -35.48
C ALA A 200 -5.10 5.06 -34.16
N TRP A 201 -3.95 4.37 -34.09
CA TRP A 201 -3.08 4.39 -32.91
C TRP A 201 -2.47 5.77 -32.64
N VAL A 202 -2.08 6.52 -33.67
CA VAL A 202 -1.63 7.92 -33.54
C VAL A 202 -2.74 8.80 -32.95
N ARG A 203 -3.98 8.69 -33.46
CA ARG A 203 -5.14 9.44 -32.93
C ARG A 203 -5.43 9.08 -31.48
N ALA A 204 -5.54 7.78 -31.16
CA ALA A 204 -5.82 7.32 -29.81
C ALA A 204 -4.72 7.73 -28.82
N TYR A 205 -3.45 7.56 -29.17
CA TYR A 205 -2.33 7.98 -28.33
C TYR A 205 -2.33 9.50 -28.09
N THR A 206 -2.63 10.30 -29.11
CA THR A 206 -2.72 11.77 -28.99
C THR A 206 -3.82 12.16 -28.02
N THR A 207 -5.03 11.58 -28.14
CA THR A 207 -6.13 11.82 -27.19
C THR A 207 -5.78 11.38 -25.77
N ILE A 208 -5.20 10.18 -25.61
CA ILE A 208 -4.78 9.62 -24.32
C ILE A 208 -3.77 10.54 -23.63
N SER A 209 -2.70 10.92 -24.33
CA SER A 209 -1.65 11.77 -23.80
C SER A 209 -2.15 13.17 -23.46
N GLN A 210 -2.98 13.80 -24.30
CA GLN A 210 -3.54 15.11 -24.03
C GLN A 210 -4.41 15.13 -22.77
N VAL A 211 -5.33 14.15 -22.60
CA VAL A 211 -6.17 14.05 -21.39
C VAL A 211 -5.34 13.89 -20.12
N MET A 212 -4.23 13.13 -20.19
CA MET A 212 -3.30 12.98 -19.06
C MET A 212 -2.52 14.26 -18.76
N ILE A 213 -2.07 14.98 -19.79
CA ILE A 213 -1.32 16.25 -19.68
C ILE A 213 -2.22 17.34 -19.09
N ASP A 214 -3.45 17.51 -19.59
CA ASP A 214 -4.40 18.51 -19.11
C ASP A 214 -4.79 18.25 -17.64
N ALA A 215 -4.98 16.97 -17.27
CA ALA A 215 -5.25 16.58 -15.90
C ALA A 215 -4.08 16.84 -14.94
N ALA A 216 -2.84 16.65 -15.41
CA ALA A 216 -1.64 16.93 -14.63
C ALA A 216 -1.44 18.44 -14.42
N ALA A 217 -1.65 19.25 -15.47
CA ALA A 217 -1.54 20.70 -15.42
C ALA A 217 -2.64 21.36 -14.55
N ALA A 218 -3.87 20.82 -14.58
CA ALA A 218 -4.96 21.30 -13.73
C ALA A 218 -4.69 21.01 -12.23
N ASP A 219 -4.13 19.84 -11.91
CA ASP A 219 -3.76 19.45 -10.54
C ASP A 219 -2.54 20.23 -10.02
N GLU A 220 -1.62 20.67 -10.90
CA GLU A 220 -0.47 21.50 -10.54
C GLU A 220 -0.85 22.89 -9.99
N VAL A 221 -2.03 23.41 -10.31
CA VAL A 221 -2.56 24.65 -9.71
C VAL A 221 -2.93 24.46 -8.22
N HIS A 222 -3.12 23.21 -7.77
CA HIS A 222 -3.67 22.88 -6.46
C HIS A 222 -2.73 22.08 -5.56
N SER A 223 -1.83 21.27 -6.12
CA SER A 223 -0.96 20.37 -5.35
C SER A 223 0.46 20.28 -5.95
N PRO A 224 1.53 20.17 -5.13
CA PRO A 224 2.84 19.77 -5.62
C PRO A 224 2.83 18.28 -6.05
N PRO A 225 3.75 17.83 -6.92
CA PRO A 225 3.84 16.42 -7.32
C PRO A 225 4.30 15.50 -6.17
N TRP A 226 4.98 16.07 -5.17
CA TRP A 226 5.35 15.46 -3.90
C TRP A 226 5.71 16.55 -2.87
N TRP A 227 5.67 16.19 -1.59
CA TRP A 227 6.29 16.91 -0.48
C TRP A 227 7.63 16.26 -0.15
N MET A 228 8.65 17.02 0.23
CA MET A 228 9.82 16.46 0.91
C MET A 228 9.52 16.33 2.40
N ALA A 229 9.90 15.21 3.01
CA ALA A 229 9.71 14.99 4.44
C ALA A 229 10.98 14.45 5.11
N GLU A 230 11.44 15.18 6.12
CA GLU A 230 12.53 14.78 7.02
C GLU A 230 11.98 13.75 8.03
N ILE A 231 12.63 12.60 8.18
CA ILE A 231 12.40 11.72 9.33
C ILE A 231 12.96 12.45 10.56
N VAL A 232 12.09 12.79 11.52
CA VAL A 232 12.50 13.45 12.78
C VAL A 232 12.60 12.46 13.94
N GLU A 233 11.88 11.35 13.88
CA GLU A 233 11.94 10.26 14.85
C GLU A 233 11.81 8.89 14.17
N HIS A 234 12.53 7.90 14.69
CA HIS A 234 12.50 6.50 14.24
C HIS A 234 12.49 5.60 15.48
N GLU A 235 11.36 4.94 15.72
CA GLU A 235 11.14 4.14 16.93
C GLU A 235 10.84 2.67 16.56
N LEU A 236 11.78 1.77 16.83
CA LEU A 236 11.57 0.33 16.67
C LEU A 236 10.67 -0.23 17.78
N ARG A 237 9.43 -0.57 17.44
CA ARG A 237 8.46 -1.20 18.35
C ARG A 237 8.61 -2.71 18.41
N THR A 238 9.02 -3.33 17.31
CA THR A 238 9.47 -4.73 17.25
C THR A 238 10.61 -4.85 16.24
N PRO A 239 11.34 -5.99 16.17
CA PRO A 239 12.34 -6.22 15.12
C PRO A 239 11.80 -6.16 13.69
N GLU A 240 10.47 -6.17 13.50
CA GLU A 240 9.82 -6.04 12.19
C GLU A 240 9.01 -4.75 12.03
N VAL A 241 8.84 -3.92 13.08
CA VAL A 241 7.92 -2.77 13.05
C VAL A 241 8.58 -1.50 13.59
N ALA A 242 8.63 -0.46 12.76
CA ALA A 242 9.04 0.89 13.13
C ALA A 242 7.85 1.86 13.12
N VAL A 243 7.85 2.82 14.03
CA VAL A 243 7.08 4.07 13.93
C VAL A 243 8.02 5.15 13.41
N LEU A 244 7.60 5.86 12.37
CA LEU A 244 8.32 6.98 11.78
C LEU A 244 7.52 8.26 12.01
N THR A 245 8.15 9.27 12.59
CA THR A 245 7.58 10.63 12.63
C THR A 245 8.31 11.49 11.63
N LEU A 246 7.56 12.15 10.76
CA LEU A 246 8.07 12.99 9.68
C LEU A 246 7.66 14.45 9.86
N ARG A 247 8.51 15.37 9.38
CA ARG A 247 8.19 16.78 9.19
C ARG A 247 8.29 17.10 7.70
N THR A 248 7.22 17.63 7.11
CA THR A 248 7.25 18.08 5.70
C THR A 248 7.85 19.47 5.53
N ASP A 249 8.35 19.73 4.32
CA ASP A 249 8.88 21.03 3.88
C ASP A 249 7.85 22.16 3.82
N GLN A 250 6.58 21.80 3.66
CA GLN A 250 5.41 22.69 3.61
C GLN A 250 4.18 21.99 4.22
N PRO A 251 3.06 22.70 4.48
CA PRO A 251 1.85 22.09 5.04
C PRO A 251 1.33 20.91 4.19
N TYR A 252 0.96 19.82 4.87
CA TYR A 252 0.52 18.58 4.24
C TYR A 252 -0.99 18.35 4.51
N PRO A 253 -1.88 18.45 3.50
CA PRO A 253 -3.32 18.54 3.71
C PRO A 253 -4.00 17.14 3.75
N PHE A 254 -3.74 16.38 4.81
CA PHE A 254 -4.35 15.05 5.01
C PHE A 254 -5.53 15.07 5.99
N LEU A 255 -6.35 14.01 5.93
CA LEU A 255 -7.37 13.68 6.92
C LEU A 255 -7.03 12.37 7.63
N ALA A 256 -7.56 12.17 8.84
CA ALA A 256 -7.41 10.93 9.57
C ALA A 256 -7.93 9.72 8.77
N GLY A 257 -7.28 8.56 8.93
CA GLY A 257 -7.62 7.33 8.22
C GLY A 257 -7.05 7.19 6.79
N GLN A 258 -6.66 8.30 6.16
CA GLN A 258 -6.04 8.30 4.83
C GLN A 258 -4.63 7.68 4.80
N TYR A 259 -4.04 7.60 3.61
CA TYR A 259 -2.67 7.17 3.37
C TYR A 259 -1.94 8.11 2.39
N ALA A 260 -0.62 7.94 2.31
CA ALA A 260 0.24 8.57 1.31
C ALA A 260 1.09 7.50 0.59
N MET A 261 1.59 7.84 -0.60
CA MET A 261 2.66 7.09 -1.25
C MET A 261 4.01 7.63 -0.83
N LEU A 262 4.90 6.77 -0.31
CA LEU A 262 6.28 7.14 0.06
C LEU A 262 7.28 6.63 -1.00
N GLU A 263 8.16 7.52 -1.48
CA GLU A 263 9.38 7.21 -2.24
C GLU A 263 10.59 7.43 -1.33
N THR A 264 11.52 6.47 -1.31
CA THR A 264 12.73 6.52 -0.48
C THR A 264 13.98 6.73 -1.35
N PRO A 265 15.02 7.45 -0.87
CA PRO A 265 16.22 7.72 -1.66
C PRO A 265 16.99 6.45 -2.05
N TRP A 266 16.86 5.37 -1.29
CA TRP A 266 17.49 4.07 -1.55
C TRP A 266 16.79 3.26 -2.65
N TRP A 267 15.52 3.52 -2.90
CA TRP A 267 14.69 2.83 -3.90
C TRP A 267 13.88 3.84 -4.73
N PRO A 268 14.56 4.65 -5.56
CA PRO A 268 13.90 5.67 -6.37
C PRO A 268 12.87 5.07 -7.32
N ARG A 269 11.76 5.79 -7.51
CA ARG A 269 10.57 5.45 -8.29
C ARG A 269 9.80 4.21 -7.80
N VAL A 270 10.20 3.61 -6.68
CA VAL A 270 9.49 2.49 -6.02
C VAL A 270 8.58 3.04 -4.92
N TRP A 271 7.44 3.64 -5.32
CA TRP A 271 6.44 4.18 -4.40
C TRP A 271 5.69 3.07 -3.65
N ARG A 272 5.36 3.27 -2.36
CA ARG A 272 4.51 2.36 -1.57
C ARG A 272 3.54 3.11 -0.66
N HIS A 273 2.32 2.60 -0.55
CA HIS A 273 1.27 3.16 0.31
C HIS A 273 1.53 2.90 1.79
N TYR A 274 1.42 3.94 2.62
CA TYR A 274 1.42 3.85 4.07
C TYR A 274 0.36 4.79 4.65
N SER A 275 -0.48 4.26 5.54
CA SER A 275 -1.51 5.03 6.25
C SER A 275 -0.92 5.96 7.30
N PHE A 276 -1.56 7.12 7.49
CA PHE A 276 -1.28 7.99 8.62
C PHE A 276 -1.69 7.29 9.93
N ALA A 277 -0.89 7.50 10.98
CA ALA A 277 -1.04 6.88 12.29
C ALA A 277 -1.33 7.88 13.41
N SER A 278 -1.80 9.07 13.03
CA SER A 278 -2.22 10.20 13.88
C SER A 278 -3.27 11.03 13.15
N ALA A 279 -4.04 11.83 13.89
CA ALA A 279 -4.85 12.90 13.29
C ALA A 279 -3.95 14.06 12.78
N PRO A 280 -4.48 15.02 11.99
CA PRO A 280 -3.77 16.24 11.61
C PRO A 280 -3.54 17.16 12.81
N ARG A 281 -2.28 17.39 13.20
CA ARG A 281 -1.90 18.12 14.42
C ARG A 281 -1.32 19.50 14.14
N ALA A 282 -1.41 20.38 15.15
CA ALA A 282 -0.89 21.74 15.09
C ALA A 282 0.66 21.85 15.02
N ASP A 283 1.40 20.75 15.25
CA ASP A 283 2.85 20.68 15.05
C ASP A 283 3.24 20.32 13.59
N GLY A 284 2.26 19.94 12.76
CA GLY A 284 2.48 19.53 11.37
C GLY A 284 3.21 18.18 11.21
N LEU A 285 3.34 17.39 12.28
CA LEU A 285 4.07 16.12 12.25
C LEU A 285 3.18 14.97 11.75
N LEU A 286 3.73 14.15 10.86
CA LEU A 286 3.07 12.99 10.27
C LEU A 286 3.60 11.71 10.91
N SER A 287 2.74 10.83 11.38
CA SER A 287 3.13 9.52 11.92
C SER A 287 2.80 8.38 10.94
N PHE A 288 3.72 7.44 10.76
CA PHE A 288 3.52 6.23 9.94
C PHE A 288 4.02 4.99 10.67
N HIS A 289 3.23 3.91 10.72
CA HIS A 289 3.67 2.62 11.26
C HIS A 289 4.05 1.68 10.10
N VAL A 290 5.31 1.28 10.02
CA VAL A 290 5.87 0.48 8.91
C VAL A 290 6.22 -0.92 9.42
N LYS A 291 5.67 -1.96 8.79
CA LYS A 291 6.13 -3.35 8.97
C LYS A 291 7.06 -3.77 7.83
N ALA A 292 8.23 -4.30 8.19
CA ALA A 292 9.15 -4.97 7.28
C ALA A 292 8.47 -6.20 6.68
N ILE A 293 8.49 -6.31 5.35
CA ILE A 293 7.95 -7.47 4.62
C ILE A 293 9.14 -8.28 4.10
N PRO A 294 9.17 -9.62 4.21
CA PRO A 294 10.25 -10.43 3.64
C PRO A 294 10.52 -10.07 2.18
N ALA A 295 11.80 -9.81 1.84
CA ALA A 295 12.28 -9.30 0.55
C ALA A 295 11.71 -7.94 0.07
N GLY A 296 10.84 -7.27 0.84
CA GLY A 296 10.22 -5.99 0.48
C GLY A 296 11.20 -4.81 0.58
N TRP A 297 11.66 -4.29 -0.57
CA TRP A 297 12.72 -3.28 -0.65
C TRP A 297 12.48 -2.02 0.21
N VAL A 298 11.35 -1.35 0.01
CA VAL A 298 11.01 -0.09 0.68
C VAL A 298 10.76 -0.30 2.18
N SER A 299 10.01 -1.34 2.55
CA SER A 299 9.67 -1.59 3.95
C SER A 299 10.88 -2.02 4.79
N ASN A 300 11.81 -2.79 4.23
CA ASN A 300 13.08 -3.09 4.92
C ASN A 300 13.99 -1.87 5.02
N ALA A 301 14.02 -0.99 4.02
CA ALA A 301 14.79 0.25 4.09
C ALA A 301 14.24 1.18 5.19
N LEU A 302 12.92 1.41 5.22
CA LEU A 302 12.24 2.24 6.22
C LEU A 302 12.40 1.69 7.66
N VAL A 303 12.27 0.37 7.88
CA VAL A 303 12.42 -0.21 9.24
C VAL A 303 13.88 -0.31 9.66
N ASN A 304 14.78 -0.84 8.82
CA ASN A 304 16.12 -1.21 9.26
C ASN A 304 17.20 -0.18 8.93
N HIS A 305 17.08 0.55 7.81
CA HIS A 305 18.14 1.44 7.32
C HIS A 305 17.92 2.91 7.69
N ALA A 306 16.69 3.42 7.55
CA ALA A 306 16.35 4.83 7.72
C ALA A 306 16.64 5.36 9.14
N ARG A 307 17.04 6.64 9.24
CA ARG A 307 17.42 7.32 10.49
C ARG A 307 16.83 8.74 10.53
N PRO A 308 16.74 9.36 11.72
CA PRO A 308 16.46 10.79 11.81
C PRO A 308 17.44 11.62 10.98
N GLY A 309 16.94 12.60 10.24
CA GLY A 309 17.67 13.41 9.26
C GLY A 309 17.65 12.88 7.82
N ASP A 310 17.21 11.65 7.57
CA ASP A 310 16.94 11.18 6.20
C ASP A 310 15.71 11.89 5.61
N VAL A 311 15.78 12.26 4.33
CA VAL A 311 14.66 12.89 3.61
C VAL A 311 14.04 11.88 2.63
N ILE A 312 12.73 11.70 2.73
CA ILE A 312 11.90 10.91 1.82
C ILE A 312 10.89 11.82 1.10
N ARG A 313 10.18 11.27 0.10
CA ARG A 313 9.10 12.00 -0.59
C ARG A 313 7.75 11.37 -0.32
N LEU A 314 6.73 12.22 -0.13
CA LEU A 314 5.33 11.83 -0.04
C LEU A 314 4.61 12.35 -1.29
N GLY A 315 3.94 11.47 -2.05
CA GLY A 315 2.92 11.87 -3.01
C GLY A 315 1.64 12.33 -2.28
N PRO A 316 0.67 12.94 -2.98
CA PRO A 316 -0.55 13.46 -2.36
C PRO A 316 -1.30 12.47 -1.45
N PRO A 317 -2.01 12.93 -0.40
CA PRO A 317 -2.87 12.08 0.41
C PRO A 317 -4.01 11.48 -0.41
N THR A 318 -4.38 10.25 -0.13
CA THR A 318 -5.49 9.55 -0.79
C THR A 318 -6.13 8.56 0.18
N GLY A 319 -7.34 8.09 -0.11
CA GLY A 319 -8.11 7.17 0.72
C GLY A 319 -9.40 7.80 1.25
N PHE A 320 -10.37 6.93 1.50
CA PHE A 320 -11.77 7.32 1.81
C PHE A 320 -12.24 6.85 3.19
N MET A 321 -11.34 6.25 3.98
CA MET A 321 -11.64 5.73 5.33
C MET A 321 -11.64 6.83 6.41
N THR A 322 -12.25 7.97 6.12
CA THR A 322 -12.41 9.15 6.99
C THR A 322 -13.73 9.09 7.79
N VAL A 323 -13.77 9.65 9.00
CA VAL A 323 -15.01 9.72 9.81
C VAL A 323 -15.94 10.84 9.33
N ASP A 324 -17.23 10.53 9.21
CA ASP A 324 -18.28 11.55 9.14
C ASP A 324 -18.70 11.97 10.57
N HIS A 325 -18.41 13.22 10.91
CA HIS A 325 -18.75 13.84 12.21
C HIS A 325 -20.12 14.53 12.23
N THR A 326 -20.89 14.50 11.13
CA THR A 326 -22.25 15.07 11.05
C THR A 326 -23.34 14.11 11.53
N THR A 327 -23.04 12.81 11.58
CA THR A 327 -23.89 11.75 12.14
C THR A 327 -23.66 11.56 13.65
N ASP A 328 -24.43 10.70 14.30
CA ASP A 328 -24.23 10.27 15.70
C ASP A 328 -23.88 8.77 15.84
N SER A 329 -23.80 8.04 14.73
CA SER A 329 -23.49 6.60 14.63
C SER A 329 -22.22 6.20 15.38
N GLY A 330 -22.23 4.98 15.95
CA GLY A 330 -21.03 4.40 16.56
C GLY A 330 -19.97 4.03 15.53
N LEU A 331 -18.72 3.88 15.94
CA LEU A 331 -17.63 3.40 15.07
C LEU A 331 -17.19 2.00 15.46
N LEU A 332 -17.13 1.08 14.49
CA LEU A 332 -16.69 -0.30 14.68
C LEU A 332 -15.37 -0.54 13.91
N CYS A 333 -14.25 -0.45 14.62
CA CYS A 333 -12.92 -0.37 14.04
C CYS A 333 -12.17 -1.70 14.13
N LEU A 334 -11.80 -2.29 12.98
CA LEU A 334 -11.08 -3.56 12.87
C LEU A 334 -9.66 -3.30 12.35
N GLY A 335 -8.67 -3.26 13.26
CA GLY A 335 -7.27 -3.05 12.92
C GLY A 335 -6.47 -4.35 12.94
N GLY A 336 -5.76 -4.67 11.84
CA GLY A 336 -4.98 -5.90 11.69
C GLY A 336 -3.49 -5.64 11.55
N GLY A 337 -2.68 -6.00 12.54
CA GLY A 337 -1.23 -5.75 12.53
C GLY A 337 -0.92 -4.25 12.41
N THR A 338 -0.25 -3.81 11.33
CA THR A 338 -0.06 -2.38 11.04
C THR A 338 -1.31 -1.64 10.58
N GLY A 339 -2.38 -2.34 10.20
CA GLY A 339 -3.69 -1.73 9.91
C GLY A 339 -4.35 -1.04 11.11
N ILE A 340 -3.77 -1.15 12.31
CA ILE A 340 -4.14 -0.34 13.47
C ILE A 340 -3.75 1.14 13.34
N ALA A 341 -2.82 1.49 12.44
CA ALA A 341 -2.37 2.87 12.22
C ALA A 341 -3.50 3.83 11.81
N PRO A 342 -4.23 3.62 10.70
CA PRO A 342 -5.32 4.52 10.32
C PRO A 342 -6.46 4.47 11.34
N ILE A 343 -6.70 3.33 11.99
CA ILE A 343 -7.67 3.25 13.09
C ILE A 343 -7.30 4.21 14.22
N LYS A 344 -6.04 4.19 14.69
CA LYS A 344 -5.52 5.13 15.70
C LYS A 344 -5.65 6.59 15.26
N ALA A 345 -5.42 6.90 13.98
CA ALA A 345 -5.67 8.24 13.45
C ALA A 345 -7.14 8.67 13.61
N LEU A 346 -8.09 7.78 13.32
CA LEU A 346 -9.53 8.03 13.52
C LEU A 346 -9.91 8.16 15.00
N LEU A 347 -9.23 7.44 15.91
CA LEU A 347 -9.44 7.59 17.36
C LEU A 347 -8.95 8.96 17.89
N GLU A 348 -7.84 9.47 17.37
CA GLU A 348 -7.36 10.82 17.69
C GLU A 348 -8.34 11.88 17.14
N ASP A 349 -8.80 11.71 15.90
CA ASP A 349 -9.74 12.61 15.22
C ASP A 349 -11.09 12.74 15.95
N VAL A 350 -11.68 11.62 16.39
CA VAL A 350 -12.90 11.62 17.23
C VAL A 350 -12.65 12.24 18.61
N ALA A 351 -11.47 12.04 19.19
CA ALA A 351 -11.12 12.63 20.48
C ALA A 351 -10.97 14.17 20.41
N GLU A 352 -10.56 14.72 19.26
CA GLU A 352 -10.45 16.17 19.04
C GLU A 352 -11.78 16.82 18.64
N HIS A 353 -12.61 16.16 17.81
CA HIS A 353 -13.93 16.68 17.40
C HIS A 353 -14.98 16.64 18.53
N GLY A 354 -14.77 15.87 19.59
CA GLY A 354 -15.48 15.99 20.87
C GLY A 354 -16.93 15.47 20.91
N VAL A 355 -17.49 15.03 19.78
CA VAL A 355 -18.78 14.34 19.71
C VAL A 355 -18.66 12.95 20.35
N ARG A 356 -19.43 12.70 21.41
CA ARG A 356 -19.38 11.45 22.18
C ARG A 356 -20.22 10.35 21.52
N ARG A 357 -19.69 9.72 20.47
CA ARG A 357 -20.19 8.45 19.92
C ARG A 357 -19.44 7.25 20.49
N PRO A 358 -20.06 6.06 20.65
CA PRO A 358 -19.35 4.86 21.07
C PRO A 358 -18.37 4.40 19.98
N VAL A 359 -17.17 3.98 20.37
CA VAL A 359 -16.11 3.52 19.45
C VAL A 359 -15.53 2.20 19.94
N GLU A 360 -15.62 1.20 19.07
CA GLU A 360 -15.41 -0.21 19.38
C GLU A 360 -14.26 -0.78 18.57
N VAL A 361 -13.10 -0.97 19.18
CA VAL A 361 -11.85 -1.31 18.50
C VAL A 361 -11.48 -2.78 18.71
N PHE A 362 -11.45 -3.56 17.64
CA PHE A 362 -10.95 -4.93 17.62
C PHE A 362 -9.56 -4.96 16.96
N TYR A 363 -8.51 -5.07 17.78
CA TYR A 363 -7.12 -5.12 17.30
C TYR A 363 -6.68 -6.59 17.12
N GLY A 364 -6.70 -7.05 15.87
CA GLY A 364 -6.34 -8.40 15.46
C GLY A 364 -4.83 -8.59 15.24
N ALA A 365 -4.25 -9.64 15.82
CA ALA A 365 -2.83 -9.97 15.71
C ALA A 365 -2.55 -11.48 15.78
N ARG A 366 -1.35 -11.89 15.34
CA ARG A 366 -0.90 -13.30 15.38
C ARG A 366 -0.35 -13.72 16.74
N THR A 367 0.33 -12.82 17.44
CA THR A 367 0.88 -13.03 18.78
C THR A 367 0.65 -11.79 19.64
N ASN A 368 0.86 -11.91 20.95
CA ASN A 368 0.87 -10.73 21.84
C ASN A 368 1.94 -9.69 21.43
N VAL A 369 3.03 -10.11 20.77
CA VAL A 369 4.13 -9.22 20.33
C VAL A 369 3.76 -8.45 19.05
N ASP A 370 2.86 -8.99 18.22
CA ASP A 370 2.32 -8.30 17.04
C ASP A 370 1.33 -7.17 17.40
N LEU A 371 0.88 -7.07 18.67
CA LEU A 371 0.03 -5.98 19.20
C LEU A 371 0.85 -4.72 19.58
N TYR A 372 1.85 -4.35 18.78
CA TYR A 372 2.96 -3.45 19.12
C TYR A 372 2.60 -1.99 19.54
N ASP A 373 1.35 -1.55 19.43
CA ASP A 373 0.88 -0.24 19.92
C ASP A 373 -0.35 -0.34 20.85
N ILE A 374 -0.66 -1.53 21.38
CA ILE A 374 -1.83 -1.76 22.25
C ILE A 374 -1.84 -0.86 23.49
N ASP A 375 -0.67 -0.62 24.10
CA ASP A 375 -0.56 0.24 25.28
C ASP A 375 -0.97 1.69 24.99
N THR A 376 -0.81 2.17 23.75
CA THR A 376 -1.28 3.50 23.35
C THR A 376 -2.80 3.53 23.30
N LEU A 377 -3.42 2.52 22.70
CA LEU A 377 -4.89 2.40 22.62
C LEU A 377 -5.52 2.24 24.01
N LEU A 378 -4.92 1.43 24.89
CA LEU A 378 -5.38 1.26 26.28
C LEU A 378 -5.24 2.56 27.09
N ARG A 379 -4.18 3.36 26.85
CA ARG A 379 -4.07 4.72 27.41
C ARG A 379 -5.13 5.69 26.87
N MET A 380 -5.58 5.51 25.63
CA MET A 380 -6.70 6.29 25.08
C MET A 380 -8.02 5.87 25.73
N GLN A 381 -8.33 4.57 25.82
CA GLN A 381 -9.51 4.05 26.54
C GLN A 381 -9.59 4.56 27.99
N GLN A 382 -8.46 4.57 28.73
CA GLN A 382 -8.40 5.13 30.09
C GLN A 382 -8.73 6.64 30.18
N ARG A 383 -8.59 7.39 29.07
CA ARG A 383 -8.90 8.83 28.98
C ARG A 383 -10.28 9.12 28.40
N HIS A 384 -10.86 8.16 27.66
CA HIS A 384 -12.03 8.36 26.82
C HIS A 384 -13.07 7.28 27.09
N SER A 385 -14.04 7.57 27.96
CA SER A 385 -15.10 6.64 28.40
C SER A 385 -16.14 6.27 27.32
N TRP A 386 -15.84 6.55 26.06
CA TRP A 386 -16.61 6.19 24.87
C TRP A 386 -15.86 5.19 23.97
N LEU A 387 -14.60 4.88 24.29
CA LEU A 387 -13.70 4.02 23.53
C LEU A 387 -13.48 2.70 24.29
N ASP A 388 -13.82 1.57 23.69
CA ASP A 388 -13.46 0.24 24.20
C ASP A 388 -12.50 -0.47 23.23
N VAL A 389 -11.39 -0.99 23.76
CA VAL A 389 -10.32 -1.63 22.96
C VAL A 389 -10.20 -3.10 23.35
N ARG A 390 -10.40 -3.99 22.38
CA ARG A 390 -10.38 -5.44 22.55
C ARG A 390 -9.26 -6.06 21.70
N PRO A 391 -8.11 -6.42 22.30
CA PRO A 391 -7.06 -7.16 21.60
C PRO A 391 -7.52 -8.59 21.31
N VAL A 392 -7.40 -9.02 20.06
CA VAL A 392 -7.76 -10.38 19.61
C VAL A 392 -6.53 -11.04 19.00
N VAL A 393 -5.93 -11.95 19.77
CA VAL A 393 -4.77 -12.72 19.32
C VAL A 393 -5.21 -14.09 18.81
N ASP A 394 -4.71 -14.45 17.64
CA ASP A 394 -4.98 -15.72 16.99
C ASP A 394 -4.55 -16.90 17.89
N ARG A 395 -5.47 -17.83 18.13
CA ARG A 395 -5.17 -19.15 18.69
C ARG A 395 -5.43 -20.19 17.59
N ASP A 396 -4.38 -20.96 17.30
CA ASP A 396 -4.40 -22.10 16.39
C ASP A 396 -4.68 -21.78 14.91
N GLY A 397 -4.35 -20.55 14.46
CA GLY A 397 -4.39 -20.15 13.04
C GLY A 397 -5.80 -19.85 12.54
N ARG A 398 -6.70 -19.50 13.45
CA ARG A 398 -8.12 -19.19 13.21
C ARG A 398 -8.41 -17.80 13.78
N LEU A 399 -8.15 -16.78 12.96
CA LEU A 399 -8.60 -15.39 13.19
C LEU A 399 -10.07 -15.36 13.63
N GLN A 400 -10.32 -15.18 14.92
CA GLN A 400 -11.67 -15.20 15.48
C GLN A 400 -12.40 -13.86 15.35
N LEU A 401 -11.80 -12.81 14.77
CA LEU A 401 -12.46 -11.51 14.53
C LEU A 401 -13.88 -11.66 13.96
N PRO A 402 -14.10 -12.43 12.86
CA PRO A 402 -15.45 -12.68 12.31
C PRO A 402 -16.44 -13.37 13.25
N GLY A 403 -15.97 -14.09 14.27
CA GLY A 403 -16.79 -14.74 15.29
C GLY A 403 -17.07 -13.80 16.47
N VAL A 404 -16.01 -13.24 17.05
CA VAL A 404 -16.06 -12.28 18.17
C VAL A 404 -16.98 -11.09 17.84
N ILE A 405 -16.92 -10.54 16.62
CA ILE A 405 -17.82 -9.45 16.20
C ILE A 405 -19.29 -9.85 16.34
N ARG A 406 -19.67 -11.11 16.13
CA ARG A 406 -21.08 -11.56 16.27
C ARG A 406 -21.55 -11.63 17.72
N GLU A 407 -20.63 -11.82 18.66
CA GLU A 407 -20.92 -12.00 20.09
C GLU A 407 -21.12 -10.67 20.83
N TYR A 408 -20.58 -9.57 20.29
CA TYR A 408 -20.63 -8.22 20.90
C TYR A 408 -21.65 -7.27 20.24
N GLY A 409 -22.35 -7.72 19.18
CA GLY A 409 -23.36 -6.91 18.49
C GLY A 409 -24.67 -6.71 19.27
N PRO A 410 -25.66 -5.98 18.71
CA PRO A 410 -25.80 -5.64 17.30
C PRO A 410 -25.03 -4.39 16.85
N TRP A 411 -24.84 -4.26 15.52
CA TRP A 411 -24.03 -3.20 14.89
C TRP A 411 -24.82 -2.35 13.88
N ASN A 412 -26.15 -2.37 13.93
CA ASN A 412 -27.02 -1.65 12.99
C ASN A 412 -26.90 -0.11 13.09
N GLU A 413 -26.45 0.41 14.23
CA GLU A 413 -26.20 1.83 14.50
C GLU A 413 -24.72 2.22 14.36
N TYR A 414 -23.90 1.32 13.80
CA TYR A 414 -22.46 1.50 13.65
C TYR A 414 -22.03 1.63 12.19
N GLU A 415 -21.05 2.48 11.96
CA GLU A 415 -20.21 2.49 10.77
C GLU A 415 -18.94 1.66 11.03
N ALA A 416 -18.59 0.75 10.12
CA ALA A 416 -17.45 -0.13 10.26
C ALA A 416 -16.23 0.34 9.44
N TYR A 417 -15.04 0.30 10.05
CA TYR A 417 -13.78 0.78 9.47
C TYR A 417 -12.75 -0.35 9.57
N LEU A 418 -12.24 -0.84 8.43
CA LEU A 418 -11.39 -2.03 8.37
C LEU A 418 -10.04 -1.73 7.71
N SER A 419 -8.94 -2.06 8.39
CA SER A 419 -7.60 -2.01 7.79
C SER A 419 -6.70 -3.12 8.33
N GLY A 420 -5.91 -3.73 7.44
CA GLY A 420 -5.06 -4.87 7.74
C GLY A 420 -4.78 -5.74 6.52
N PRO A 421 -4.36 -7.00 6.70
CA PRO A 421 -4.13 -7.92 5.59
C PRO A 421 -5.39 -8.15 4.74
N PRO A 422 -5.31 -8.30 3.40
CA PRO A 422 -6.48 -8.46 2.54
C PRO A 422 -7.42 -9.62 2.92
N GLY A 423 -6.86 -10.73 3.42
CA GLY A 423 -7.66 -11.85 3.95
C GLY A 423 -8.47 -11.50 5.20
N MET A 424 -7.98 -10.59 6.05
CA MET A 424 -8.72 -10.06 7.20
C MET A 424 -9.81 -9.08 6.75
N ILE A 425 -9.52 -8.16 5.82
CA ILE A 425 -10.53 -7.22 5.31
C ILE A 425 -11.67 -8.02 4.66
N ARG A 426 -11.37 -8.90 3.69
CA ARG A 426 -12.36 -9.74 2.99
C ARG A 426 -13.20 -10.63 3.92
N SER A 427 -12.61 -11.19 4.99
CA SER A 427 -13.38 -11.96 5.98
C SER A 427 -14.18 -11.08 6.95
N GLY A 428 -13.67 -9.91 7.32
CA GLY A 428 -14.38 -8.91 8.14
C GLY A 428 -15.61 -8.34 7.46
N VAL A 429 -15.50 -7.90 6.19
CA VAL A 429 -16.63 -7.40 5.37
C VAL A 429 -17.74 -8.45 5.29
N ASN A 430 -17.38 -9.71 5.00
CA ASN A 430 -18.33 -10.81 4.94
C ASN A 430 -18.96 -11.12 6.31
N ALA A 431 -18.24 -10.94 7.41
CA ALA A 431 -18.77 -11.10 8.77
C ALA A 431 -19.81 -10.02 9.11
N LEU A 432 -19.49 -8.76 8.81
CA LEU A 432 -20.32 -7.58 9.08
C LEU A 432 -21.62 -7.59 8.26
N ARG A 433 -21.52 -7.89 6.95
CA ARG A 433 -22.70 -8.11 6.09
C ARG A 433 -23.59 -9.24 6.62
N ALA A 434 -22.99 -10.33 7.11
CA ALA A 434 -23.71 -11.47 7.67
C ALA A 434 -24.39 -11.20 9.03
N VAL A 435 -24.12 -10.06 9.69
CA VAL A 435 -24.86 -9.58 10.88
C VAL A 435 -25.69 -8.32 10.57
N GLY A 436 -25.89 -7.99 9.29
CA GLY A 436 -26.81 -6.94 8.86
C GLY A 436 -26.24 -5.52 8.81
N VAL A 437 -24.91 -5.33 8.87
CA VAL A 437 -24.31 -4.02 8.62
C VAL A 437 -24.46 -3.68 7.11
N PRO A 438 -25.03 -2.51 6.74
CA PRO A 438 -25.14 -2.07 5.35
C PRO A 438 -23.77 -1.97 4.67
N SER A 439 -23.68 -2.18 3.36
CA SER A 439 -22.38 -2.15 2.67
C SER A 439 -21.81 -0.74 2.55
N GLU A 440 -22.69 0.24 2.41
CA GLU A 440 -22.43 1.67 2.46
C GLU A 440 -21.87 2.15 3.81
N HIS A 441 -22.08 1.38 4.89
CA HIS A 441 -21.53 1.64 6.22
C HIS A 441 -20.19 0.92 6.47
N ILE A 442 -19.64 0.18 5.50
CA ILE A 442 -18.40 -0.61 5.64
C ILE A 442 -17.30 0.05 4.81
N ARG A 443 -16.41 0.80 5.47
CA ARG A 443 -15.27 1.50 4.83
C ARG A 443 -13.96 0.73 4.97
N HIS A 444 -13.23 0.63 3.88
CA HIS A 444 -11.85 0.13 3.83
C HIS A 444 -11.12 0.66 2.59
N ASP A 445 -9.82 0.96 2.71
CA ASP A 445 -8.96 1.16 1.55
C ASP A 445 -8.27 -0.19 1.22
N SER A 446 -8.70 -0.84 0.14
CA SER A 446 -8.32 -2.22 -0.19
C SER A 446 -6.98 -2.29 -0.90
N VAL A 447 -6.03 -3.08 -0.39
CA VAL A 447 -4.68 -3.19 -1.00
C VAL A 447 -4.73 -3.76 -2.44
N GLU A 448 -5.74 -4.56 -2.78
CA GLU A 448 -5.94 -5.07 -4.14
C GLU A 448 -6.36 -3.92 -5.08
N GLU A 449 -7.27 -3.03 -4.63
CA GLU A 449 -7.61 -1.78 -5.33
C GLU A 449 -6.43 -0.79 -5.37
N LEU A 450 -5.62 -0.68 -4.32
CA LEU A 450 -4.41 0.18 -4.28
C LEU A 450 -3.25 -0.32 -5.17
N VAL A 451 -3.28 -1.60 -5.57
CA VAL A 451 -2.34 -2.15 -6.55
C VAL A 451 -2.87 -1.97 -7.98
N ALA A 452 -4.19 -2.09 -8.17
CA ALA A 452 -4.86 -1.80 -9.45
C ALA A 452 -4.85 -0.30 -9.81
N ALA A 453 -5.17 0.56 -8.84
CA ALA A 453 -5.02 2.02 -8.90
C ALA A 453 -3.59 2.49 -8.57
N GLY A 454 -2.59 1.62 -8.77
CA GLY A 454 -1.17 1.87 -8.54
C GLY A 454 -0.51 2.78 -9.59
N TYR A 455 -1.25 3.81 -10.03
CA TYR A 455 -0.88 4.86 -10.98
C TYR A 455 0.19 5.78 -10.39
#